data_AF-H8ZX02-F1
#
_entry.id   AF-H8ZX02-F1
#
_cell.length_a   1.000
_cell.length_b   1.000
_cell.length_c   1.000
_cell.angle_alpha   90.00
_cell.angle_beta   90.00
_cell.angle_gamma   90.00
#
_symmetry.space_group_name_H-M   'P 1'
#
loop_
_entity.id
_entity.type
_entity.pdbx_description
1 polymer ?
#
loop_
_entity_poly.entity_id
_entity_poly.type
_entity_poly.pdbx_seq_one_letter_code
_entity_poly.pdbx_strand_id
1 'polypeptide(L)' 'TKTLRITTRKSPCGNGTNTYDRFEMRIHKRVIDIHSPPDVVRDITAVSIEPGVDIEVTIADI' A
#
# COMPACT_ATOMS: atom_id res chain seq x y z
N THR A 1 0.40 9.62 1.37
CA THR A 1 0.04 8.45 2.20
C THR A 1 -1.45 8.48 2.47
N LYS A 2 -2.17 7.38 2.25
CA LYS A 2 -3.61 7.28 2.52
C LYS A 2 -3.85 6.46 3.79
N THR A 3 -4.71 6.94 4.68
CA THR A 3 -5.08 6.25 5.92
C THR A 3 -6.51 5.74 5.79
N LEU A 4 -6.68 4.44 5.66
CA LEU A 4 -7.99 3.78 5.69
C LEU A 4 -8.35 3.50 7.15
N ARG A 5 -9.57 3.85 7.54
CA ARG A 5 -10.04 3.73 8.94
C ARG A 5 -11.36 2.99 8.96
N ILE A 6 -11.46 2.00 9.83
CA ILE A 6 -12.69 1.24 10.08
C ILE A 6 -12.97 1.29 11.58
N THR A 7 -14.15 1.77 11.94
CA THR A 7 -14.61 1.79 13.34
C THR A 7 -15.77 0.85 13.52
N THR A 8 -15.58 -0.19 14.32
CA THR A 8 -16.60 -1.21 14.61
C THR A 8 -16.88 -1.28 16.10
N ARG A 9 -18.05 -1.77 16.46
CA ARG A 9 -18.33 -2.12 17.86
C ARG A 9 -17.45 -3.30 18.25
N LYS A 10 -16.91 -3.28 19.48
CA LYS A 10 -16.12 -4.42 20.00
C LYS A 10 -16.99 -5.64 20.23
N SER A 11 -18.21 -5.41 20.73
CA SER A 11 -19.18 -6.47 20.99
C SER A 11 -19.84 -6.93 19.69
N PRO A 12 -19.99 -8.25 19.47
CA PRO A 12 -20.74 -8.79 18.34
C PRO A 12 -22.26 -8.60 18.48
N CYS A 13 -22.75 -8.32 19.69
CA CYS A 13 -24.18 -8.16 19.98
C CYS A 13 -24.50 -6.80 20.63
N GLY A 14 -25.80 -6.48 20.67
CA GLY A 14 -26.37 -5.20 21.12
C GLY A 14 -26.10 -4.81 22.58
N ASN A 15 -25.67 -5.76 23.41
CA ASN A 15 -25.64 -5.64 24.87
C ASN A 15 -24.30 -5.09 25.41
N GLY A 16 -24.33 -4.59 26.65
CA GLY A 16 -23.16 -4.03 27.34
C GLY A 16 -22.81 -2.59 26.91
N THR A 17 -21.71 -2.06 27.45
CA THR A 17 -21.25 -0.68 27.18
C THR A 17 -20.84 -0.50 25.72
N ASN A 18 -21.26 0.63 25.12
CA ASN A 18 -20.93 0.98 23.74
C ASN A 18 -19.44 1.32 23.60
N THR A 19 -18.64 0.28 23.35
CA THR A 19 -17.20 0.37 23.09
C THR A 19 -16.91 0.09 21.62
N TYR A 20 -15.93 0.79 21.08
CA TYR A 20 -15.58 0.75 19.66
C TYR A 20 -14.08 0.52 19.47
N ASP A 21 -13.72 -0.32 18.51
CA ASP A 21 -12.36 -0.43 18.01
C ASP A 21 -12.14 0.55 16.84
N ARG A 22 -10.89 0.98 16.67
CA ARG A 22 -10.47 1.90 15.61
C ARG A 22 -9.31 1.27 14.85
N PHE A 23 -9.63 0.49 13.83
CA PHE A 23 -8.63 -0.12 12.97
C PHE A 23 -8.12 0.90 11.95
N GLU A 24 -6.81 0.87 11.70
CA GLU A 24 -6.16 1.71 10.71
C GLU A 24 -5.27 0.88 9.80
N MET A 25 -5.36 1.15 8.50
CA MET A 25 -4.43 0.66 7.48
C MET A 25 -3.83 1.85 6.75
N ARG A 26 -2.49 1.91 6.66
CA ARG A 26 -1.77 3.03 6.05
C ARG A 26 -1.12 2.59 4.75
N ILE A 27 -1.55 3.19 3.64
CA ILE A 27 -1.01 2.91 2.30
C ILE A 27 -0.03 4.01 1.92
N HIS A 28 1.21 3.60 1.64
CA HIS A 28 2.30 4.48 1.24
C HIS A 28 2.61 4.28 -0.25
N LYS A 29 2.02 5.11 -1.12
CA LYS A 29 2.34 5.12 -2.56
C LYS A 29 3.42 6.15 -2.86
N ARG A 30 4.44 5.75 -3.63
CA ARG A 30 5.47 6.62 -4.23
C ARG A 30 5.49 6.35 -5.73
N VAL A 31 5.89 7.36 -6.51
CA VAL A 31 6.08 7.26 -7.96
C VAL A 31 7.52 7.67 -8.25
N ILE A 32 8.20 6.92 -9.10
CA ILE A 32 9.58 7.17 -9.51
C ILE A 32 9.57 7.18 -11.03
N ASP A 33 9.91 8.32 -11.61
CA ASP A 33 10.02 8.48 -13.06
C ASP A 33 11.48 8.30 -13.47
N ILE A 34 11.73 7.41 -14.43
CA ILE A 34 13.07 7.08 -14.90
C ILE A 34 13.11 7.29 -16.42
N HIS A 35 14.13 8.02 -16.87
CA HIS A 35 14.43 8.21 -18.29
C HIS A 35 15.60 7.31 -18.66
N SER A 36 15.31 6.06 -19.00
CA SER A 36 16.33 5.09 -19.40
C SER A 36 15.73 4.02 -20.33
N PRO A 37 16.55 3.35 -21.15
CA PRO A 37 16.10 2.18 -21.89
C PRO A 37 15.56 1.07 -20.96
N PRO A 38 14.66 0.21 -21.46
CA PRO A 38 13.94 -0.79 -20.64
C PRO A 38 14.87 -1.83 -20.01
N ASP A 39 16.02 -2.12 -20.63
CA ASP A 39 17.00 -3.08 -20.12
C ASP A 39 17.56 -2.66 -18.76
N VAL A 40 17.83 -1.36 -18.58
CA VAL A 40 18.36 -0.80 -17.32
C VAL A 40 17.27 -0.79 -16.23
N VAL A 41 16.01 -0.58 -16.60
CA VAL A 41 14.87 -0.62 -15.66
C VAL A 41 14.69 -2.02 -15.09
N ARG A 42 14.89 -3.06 -15.92
CA ARG A 42 14.79 -4.46 -15.49
C ARG A 42 15.83 -4.79 -14.40
N ASP A 43 17.07 -4.35 -14.57
CA ASP A 43 18.13 -4.56 -13.59
C ASP A 43 17.84 -3.84 -12.26
N ILE A 44 17.27 -2.63 -12.31
CA ILE A 44 16.86 -1.88 -11.12
C ILE A 44 15.74 -2.62 -10.37
N THR A 45 14.75 -3.16 -11.10
CA THR A 45 13.64 -3.93 -10.49
C THR A 45 14.06 -5.29 -9.95
N ALA A 46 15.21 -5.81 -10.38
CA ALA A 46 15.73 -7.10 -9.91
C ALA A 46 16.46 -6.99 -8.56
N VAL A 47 16.79 -5.78 -8.09
CA VAL A 47 17.36 -5.56 -6.76
C VAL A 47 16.33 -5.89 -5.68
N SER A 48 16.80 -6.44 -4.55
CA SER A 48 16.01 -7.00 -3.45
C SER A 48 14.79 -6.15 -3.06
N ILE A 49 13.61 -6.60 -3.48
CA ILE A 49 12.32 -6.07 -3.05
C ILE A 49 12.03 -6.68 -1.67
N GLU A 50 11.75 -5.82 -0.68
CA GLU A 50 11.38 -6.28 0.65
C GLU A 50 9.98 -6.92 0.63
N PRO A 51 9.77 -8.07 1.28
CA PRO A 51 8.45 -8.71 1.32
C PRO A 51 7.41 -7.77 1.94
N GLY A 52 6.30 -7.56 1.22
CA GLY A 52 5.23 -6.65 1.63
C GLY A 52 5.21 -5.29 0.91
N VAL A 53 6.09 -5.09 -0.07
CA VAL A 53 6.07 -3.93 -0.97
C VAL A 53 5.61 -4.36 -2.36
N ASP A 54 4.45 -3.85 -2.80
CA ASP A 54 3.95 -4.05 -4.16
C ASP A 54 4.51 -2.96 -5.09
N ILE A 55 5.11 -3.39 -6.20
CA ILE A 55 5.69 -2.51 -7.22
C ILE A 55 5.03 -2.83 -8.57
N GLU A 56 4.55 -1.80 -9.25
CA GLU A 56 4.03 -1.86 -10.61
C GLU A 56 4.89 -0.98 -11.52
N VAL A 57 5.29 -1.52 -12.67
CA VAL A 57 6.13 -0.84 -13.66
C VAL A 57 5.29 -0.58 -14.90
N THR A 58 5.31 0.66 -15.37
CA THR A 58 4.63 1.06 -16.61
C THR A 58 5.64 1.71 -17.54
N ILE A 59 5.72 1.21 -18.78
CA ILE A 59 6.52 1.83 -19.84
C ILE A 59 5.63 2.88 -20.51
N ALA A 60 6.06 4.15 -20.49
CA ALA A 60 5.40 5.19 -21.26
C ALA A 60 5.98 5.17 -22.68
N ASP A 61 5.17 4.77 -23.65
CA ASP A 61 5.49 4.97 -25.07
C ASP A 61 5.40 6.48 -25.37
N ILE A 62 6.44 7.03 -26.02
CA ILE A 62 6.40 8.36 -26.65
C ILE A 62 5.66 8.24 -27.98
#